data_AF-A0A7S1PK28-F1
#
_entry.id   AF-A0A7S1PK28-F1
#
_cell.length_a   1.000
_cell.length_b   1.000
_cell.length_c   1.000
_cell.angle_alpha   90.00
_cell.angle_beta   90.00
_cell.angle_gamma   90.00
#
_symmetry.space_group_name_H-M   'P 1'
#
loop_
_entity.id
_entity.type
_entity.pdbx_description
1 polymer ?
#
loop_
_entity_poly.entity_id
_entity_poly.type
_entity_poly.pdbx_seq_one_letter_code
_entity_poly.pdbx_strand_id
1 'polypeptide(L)'
;QFQIWLDGKPDRSLHPGAPRMPQGCPVLGPQPDFQGGAEVARSTLAPTWMIDGRGGLAAGHERGEGIVQRLTAEGSKDEEALAGMDMDMLTISTTEVGLPGDKYEVLLEVKGKWRMVTWKKVSAAARAELPTGSSGAYFLGGSWSEWSLEEMRSDPSTPGLFTGEIQLPAIGAADFLVVRDMDWSQQFYPNPETASLEDPASVLGPDDLGYEFSRWRIEGRPGDRYSVHFLRSYDEAGVESRRVTWELQGEVGALADAATQPPAAEAAEQPTATEAAAPAGADVPEEPHDSDQ
;
A
#
# COMPACT_ATOMS: atom_id res chain seq x y z
N GLN A 1 10.32 -8.72 -3.36
CA GLN A 1 10.97 -8.55 -2.05
C GLN A 1 11.42 -9.89 -1.50
N PHE A 2 12.50 -9.95 -0.71
CA PHE A 2 13.01 -11.21 -0.15
C PHE A 2 13.81 -11.04 1.15
N GLN A 3 13.97 -12.16 1.87
CA GLN A 3 14.92 -12.39 2.95
C GLN A 3 15.72 -13.67 2.62
N ILE A 4 16.87 -13.87 3.26
CA ILE A 4 17.66 -15.09 3.06
C ILE A 4 17.54 -15.96 4.31
N TRP A 5 16.96 -17.15 4.19
CA TRP A 5 16.83 -18.07 5.33
C TRP A 5 18.01 -19.02 5.40
N LEU A 6 18.67 -19.07 6.55
CA LEU A 6 19.77 -20.01 6.78
C LEU A 6 19.20 -21.39 7.07
N ASP A 7 19.66 -22.39 6.32
CA ASP A 7 19.22 -23.79 6.43
C ASP A 7 17.70 -23.97 6.23
N GLY A 8 17.06 -23.07 5.48
CA GLY A 8 15.62 -23.07 5.25
C GLY A 8 14.77 -22.67 6.48
N LYS A 9 15.40 -22.11 7.51
CA LYS A 9 14.75 -21.77 8.78
C LYS A 9 14.38 -20.28 8.85
N PRO A 10 13.09 -19.93 8.95
CA PRO A 10 12.64 -18.54 8.95
C PRO A 10 13.04 -17.76 10.22
N ASP A 11 13.18 -18.43 11.36
CA ASP A 11 13.75 -17.89 12.61
C ASP A 11 15.28 -17.65 12.52
N ARG A 12 15.90 -18.01 11.40
CA ARG A 12 17.32 -17.76 11.11
C ARG A 12 17.46 -17.00 9.79
N SER A 13 16.69 -15.94 9.63
CA SER A 13 16.74 -15.08 8.45
C SER A 13 17.83 -14.01 8.55
N LEU A 14 18.54 -13.80 7.44
CA LEU A 14 19.25 -12.55 7.16
C LEU A 14 18.28 -11.57 6.52
N HIS A 15 18.40 -10.31 6.92
CA HIS A 15 17.53 -9.22 6.47
C HIS A 15 18.31 -7.89 6.49
N PRO A 16 17.84 -6.86 5.79
CA PRO A 16 18.41 -5.51 5.90
C PRO A 16 17.92 -4.79 7.17
N GLY A 17 18.32 -3.52 7.35
CA GLY A 17 17.91 -2.71 8.51
C GLY A 17 16.49 -2.15 8.46
N ALA A 18 15.85 -2.14 7.29
CA ALA A 18 14.52 -1.56 7.07
C ALA A 18 13.80 -2.28 5.92
N PRO A 19 12.49 -2.08 5.74
CA PRO A 19 11.76 -2.62 4.59
C PRO A 19 12.33 -2.12 3.27
N ARG A 20 12.31 -3.00 2.25
CA ARG A 20 12.56 -2.68 0.84
C ARG A 20 13.91 -2.02 0.56
N MET A 21 14.92 -2.38 1.34
CA MET A 21 16.24 -1.79 1.20
C MET A 21 16.91 -2.25 -0.11
N PRO A 22 17.74 -1.38 -0.72
CA PRO A 22 18.48 -1.73 -1.92
C PRO A 22 19.61 -2.72 -1.61
N GLN A 23 20.25 -3.23 -2.66
CA GLN A 23 21.49 -3.98 -2.51
C GLN A 23 22.61 -3.13 -1.90
N GLY A 24 23.61 -3.78 -1.33
CA GLY A 24 24.76 -3.11 -0.73
C GLY A 24 24.52 -2.57 0.68
N CYS A 25 23.27 -2.54 1.15
CA CYS A 25 22.98 -2.16 2.53
C CYS A 25 23.52 -3.20 3.56
N PRO A 26 23.72 -2.80 4.82
CA PRO A 26 24.16 -3.72 5.88
C PRO A 26 23.21 -4.91 6.04
N VAL A 27 23.78 -6.11 6.12
CA VAL A 27 23.05 -7.35 6.36
C VAL A 27 23.01 -7.63 7.87
N LEU A 28 21.81 -7.69 8.43
CA LEU A 28 21.53 -8.05 9.81
C LEU A 28 21.10 -9.52 9.93
N GLY A 29 20.94 -9.99 11.17
CA GLY A 29 20.53 -11.35 11.46
C GLY A 29 21.67 -12.40 11.36
N PRO A 30 21.37 -13.68 11.64
CA PRO A 30 20.14 -14.15 12.26
C PRO A 30 20.08 -13.67 13.73
N GLN A 31 18.96 -13.09 14.14
CA GLN A 31 18.69 -12.70 15.52
C GLN A 31 17.66 -13.66 16.11
N PRO A 32 17.79 -14.12 17.37
CA PRO A 32 16.84 -15.06 17.96
C PRO A 32 15.40 -14.51 18.01
N ASP A 33 15.29 -13.20 18.11
CA ASP A 33 14.07 -12.45 18.38
C ASP A 33 13.37 -12.02 17.08
N PHE A 34 14.06 -12.11 15.94
CA PHE A 34 13.51 -11.74 14.65
C PHE A 34 12.86 -12.96 14.00
N GLN A 35 11.54 -12.98 13.97
CA GLN A 35 10.78 -13.97 13.24
C GLN A 35 10.74 -13.56 11.76
N GLY A 36 11.60 -14.14 10.93
CA GLY A 36 11.47 -14.04 9.48
C GLY A 36 10.32 -14.92 8.97
N GLY A 37 10.19 -15.01 7.65
CA GLY A 37 9.17 -15.89 7.04
C GLY A 37 8.52 -15.29 5.81
N ALA A 38 7.78 -16.10 5.06
CA ALA A 38 7.13 -15.64 3.84
C ALA A 38 5.99 -14.65 4.15
N GLU A 39 5.27 -14.85 5.25
CA GLU A 39 4.24 -13.92 5.72
C GLU A 39 4.85 -12.60 6.19
N VAL A 40 5.92 -12.67 7.00
CA VAL A 40 6.64 -11.49 7.47
C VAL A 40 7.19 -10.72 6.28
N ALA A 41 7.87 -11.38 5.34
CA ALA A 41 8.39 -10.76 4.14
C ALA A 41 7.32 -10.19 3.20
N ARG A 42 6.05 -10.62 3.32
CA ARG A 42 4.90 -10.02 2.64
C ARG A 42 4.32 -8.82 3.38
N SER A 43 4.63 -8.64 4.66
CA SER A 43 4.22 -7.43 5.38
C SER A 43 5.01 -6.23 4.89
N THR A 44 4.35 -5.07 4.80
CA THR A 44 4.97 -3.82 4.37
C THR A 44 6.01 -3.29 5.35
N LEU A 45 6.01 -3.80 6.59
CA LEU A 45 6.86 -3.35 7.70
C LEU A 45 8.08 -4.24 7.95
N ALA A 46 8.17 -5.41 7.30
CA ALA A 46 9.28 -6.29 7.53
C ALA A 46 10.55 -5.82 6.81
N PRO A 47 11.73 -5.96 7.45
CA PRO A 47 13.00 -5.71 6.79
C PRO A 47 13.20 -6.73 5.67
N THR A 48 13.24 -6.24 4.44
CA THR A 48 13.33 -7.04 3.22
C THR A 48 14.22 -6.32 2.22
N TRP A 49 14.93 -7.08 1.39
CA TRP A 49 15.51 -6.52 0.17
C TRP A 49 14.45 -6.47 -0.91
N MET A 50 14.52 -5.46 -1.79
CA MET A 50 13.62 -5.34 -2.92
C MET A 50 14.41 -5.26 -4.23
N ILE A 51 14.08 -6.16 -5.17
CA ILE A 51 14.55 -6.15 -6.55
C ILE A 51 13.40 -5.59 -7.39
N ASP A 52 13.32 -4.27 -7.52
CA ASP A 52 12.24 -3.57 -8.23
C ASP A 52 12.76 -2.64 -9.33
N GLY A 53 14.08 -2.59 -9.54
CA GLY A 53 14.70 -1.69 -10.50
C GLY A 53 14.64 -0.20 -10.11
N ARG A 54 14.16 0.16 -8.91
CA ARG A 54 14.18 1.55 -8.45
C ARG A 54 15.62 1.99 -8.20
N GLY A 55 15.98 3.14 -8.75
CA GLY A 55 17.25 3.82 -8.49
C GLY A 55 17.28 4.30 -7.05
N GLY A 56 17.83 3.48 -6.16
CA GLY A 56 18.12 3.91 -4.80
C GLY A 56 19.16 5.03 -4.83
N LEU A 57 18.82 6.18 -4.24
CA LEU A 57 19.81 7.15 -3.81
C LEU A 57 20.49 6.55 -2.58
N ALA A 58 21.72 6.07 -2.74
CA ALA A 58 22.50 5.59 -1.61
C ALA A 58 23.35 6.75 -1.08
N ALA A 59 23.24 7.03 0.21
CA ALA A 59 24.22 7.88 0.89
C ALA A 59 25.57 7.16 0.82
N GLY A 60 26.47 7.64 -0.03
CA GLY A 60 27.78 7.05 -0.22
C GLY A 60 28.64 7.22 1.02
N HIS A 61 29.13 6.11 1.59
CA HIS A 61 30.37 6.15 2.34
C HIS A 61 31.48 5.67 1.40
N GLU A 62 32.44 6.55 1.09
CA GLU A 62 33.51 6.27 0.14
C GLU A 62 34.25 4.96 0.49
N ARG A 63 34.15 3.95 -0.38
CA ARG A 63 35.31 3.10 -0.75
C ARG A 63 34.98 2.13 -1.88
N GLY A 64 35.64 2.34 -3.02
CA GLY A 64 35.87 1.32 -4.03
C GLY A 64 35.31 1.68 -5.42
N GLU A 65 36.22 1.85 -6.37
CA GLU A 65 35.94 2.20 -7.77
C GLU A 65 35.00 1.18 -8.44
N GLY A 66 33.80 1.63 -8.78
CA GLY A 66 32.85 0.93 -9.64
C GLY A 66 31.81 1.93 -10.14
N ILE A 67 31.82 2.17 -11.47
CA ILE A 67 30.91 3.00 -12.28
C ILE A 67 30.11 4.04 -11.47
N VAL A 68 30.79 5.11 -11.06
CA VAL A 68 30.22 6.23 -10.32
C VAL A 68 29.90 7.36 -11.31
N GLN A 69 28.65 7.79 -11.39
CA GLN A 69 28.29 9.02 -12.10
C GLN A 69 27.90 10.08 -11.07
N ARG A 70 28.77 11.08 -10.90
CA ARG A 70 28.57 12.21 -9.99
C ARG A 70 27.55 13.17 -10.61
N LEU A 71 26.52 13.53 -9.86
CA LEU A 71 25.70 14.70 -10.15
C LEU A 71 26.23 15.85 -9.31
N THR A 72 26.97 16.77 -9.91
CA THR A 72 27.18 18.09 -9.32
C THR A 72 25.94 18.92 -9.59
N ALA A 73 25.37 19.52 -8.55
CA ALA A 73 24.29 20.48 -8.69
C ALA A 73 24.82 21.77 -9.33
N GLU A 74 25.02 21.75 -10.65
CA GLU A 74 25.36 22.95 -11.40
C GLU A 74 24.08 23.59 -11.95
N GLY A 75 23.64 24.66 -11.29
CA GLY A 75 22.72 25.63 -11.87
C GLY A 75 21.39 25.82 -11.14
N SER A 76 21.43 26.43 -9.96
CA SER A 76 20.35 27.33 -9.54
C SER A 76 20.96 28.56 -8.84
N LYS A 77 20.45 29.75 -9.17
CA LYS A 77 20.99 31.05 -8.74
C LYS A 77 20.46 31.52 -7.39
N ASP A 78 20.15 30.61 -6.48
CA ASP A 78 19.67 30.95 -5.13
C ASP A 78 20.54 30.22 -4.09
N GLU A 79 21.78 30.71 -3.96
CA GLU A 79 22.91 30.03 -3.30
C GLU A 79 23.12 30.43 -1.82
N GLU A 80 22.14 30.99 -1.11
CA GLU A 80 22.40 31.55 0.24
C GLU A 80 21.53 31.05 1.40
N ALA A 81 20.84 29.91 1.28
CA ALA A 81 20.05 29.37 2.41
C ALA A 81 20.20 27.87 2.73
N LEU A 82 21.00 27.08 1.99
CA LEU A 82 21.11 25.62 2.18
C LEU A 82 22.55 25.09 2.24
N ALA A 83 23.52 25.95 2.56
CA ALA A 83 24.91 25.55 2.78
C ALA A 83 25.09 24.91 4.16
N GLY A 84 24.87 23.60 4.27
CA GLY A 84 25.12 22.90 5.54
C GLY A 84 25.11 21.37 5.51
N MET A 85 24.57 20.72 4.49
CA MET A 85 24.59 19.26 4.37
C MET A 85 24.85 18.87 2.91
N ASP A 86 26.12 18.88 2.52
CA ASP A 86 26.59 18.31 1.27
C ASP A 86 26.55 16.77 1.41
N MET A 87 25.35 16.19 1.29
CA MET A 87 25.17 14.76 1.23
C MET A 87 25.46 14.32 -0.20
N ASP A 88 26.62 13.71 -0.42
CA ASP A 88 26.99 13.05 -1.67
C ASP A 88 25.97 11.95 -2.01
N MET A 89 24.95 12.34 -2.78
CA MET A 89 23.92 11.44 -3.27
C MET A 89 24.48 10.68 -4.46
N LEU A 90 24.96 9.47 -4.20
CA LEU A 90 25.40 8.58 -5.26
C LEU A 90 24.17 7.93 -5.90
N THR A 91 23.88 8.33 -7.14
CA THR A 91 22.97 7.58 -8.01
C THR A 91 23.66 6.28 -8.40
N ILE A 92 23.24 5.18 -7.80
CA ILE A 92 23.65 3.87 -8.27
C ILE A 92 22.94 3.67 -9.62
N SER A 93 23.72 3.64 -10.70
CA SER A 93 23.25 3.38 -12.05
C SER A 93 22.47 2.06 -12.07
N THR A 94 21.14 2.16 -12.14
CA THR A 94 20.24 1.02 -12.30
C THR A 94 20.29 0.57 -13.72
N THR A 95 21.23 -0.32 -14.02
CA THR A 95 21.41 -0.78 -15.38
C THR A 95 20.19 -1.55 -15.90
N GLU A 96 19.26 -2.00 -15.04
CA GLU A 96 18.17 -2.89 -15.48
C GLU A 96 16.89 -2.67 -14.66
N VAL A 97 15.96 -1.87 -15.20
CA VAL A 97 14.54 -1.94 -14.82
C VAL A 97 14.11 -3.40 -14.99
N GLY A 98 13.65 -4.01 -13.90
CA GLY A 98 13.19 -5.39 -13.90
C GLY A 98 11.83 -5.49 -14.55
N LEU A 99 11.73 -6.30 -15.61
CA LEU A 99 10.47 -6.75 -16.16
C LEU A 99 10.04 -8.04 -15.44
N PRO A 100 8.73 -8.32 -15.35
CA PRO A 100 8.26 -9.64 -14.93
C PRO A 100 8.99 -10.75 -15.68
N GLY A 101 9.32 -11.85 -15.01
CA GLY A 101 10.05 -12.97 -15.60
C GLY A 101 11.58 -12.81 -15.68
N ASP A 102 12.10 -11.60 -15.50
CA ASP A 102 13.56 -11.39 -15.44
C ASP A 102 14.17 -12.18 -14.29
N LYS A 103 15.34 -12.75 -14.55
CA LYS A 103 16.06 -13.57 -13.56
C LYS A 103 17.24 -12.79 -13.01
N TYR A 104 17.39 -12.84 -11.69
CA TYR A 104 18.46 -12.19 -10.96
C TYR A 104 19.29 -13.23 -10.22
N GLU A 105 20.61 -13.07 -10.25
CA GLU A 105 21.54 -13.81 -9.38
C GLU A 105 21.75 -12.96 -8.13
N VAL A 106 21.24 -13.45 -7.00
CA VAL A 106 21.45 -12.84 -5.69
C VAL A 106 22.74 -13.40 -5.08
N LEU A 107 23.68 -12.53 -4.77
CA LEU A 107 24.95 -12.86 -4.15
C LEU A 107 24.98 -12.39 -2.70
N LEU A 108 25.28 -13.30 -1.78
CA LEU A 108 25.60 -12.99 -0.39
C LEU A 108 27.12 -13.12 -0.20
N GLU A 109 27.81 -12.02 0.03
CA GLU A 109 29.23 -12.00 0.35
C GLU A 109 29.44 -11.93 1.87
N VAL A 110 30.30 -12.80 2.41
CA VAL A 110 30.64 -12.85 3.84
C VAL A 110 32.15 -12.74 4.01
N LYS A 111 32.61 -11.68 4.68
CA LYS A 111 34.02 -11.42 5.02
C LYS A 111 34.15 -11.22 6.53
N GLY A 112 34.26 -12.33 7.25
CA GLY A 112 34.25 -12.34 8.72
C GLY A 112 32.91 -11.85 9.27
N LYS A 113 32.91 -10.73 9.99
CA LYS A 113 31.69 -10.09 10.50
C LYS A 113 30.94 -9.26 9.45
N TRP A 114 31.58 -8.93 8.34
CA TRP A 114 30.98 -8.12 7.28
C TRP A 114 30.19 -9.02 6.34
N ARG A 115 28.97 -8.58 6.03
CA ARG A 115 28.04 -9.28 5.15
C ARG A 115 27.38 -8.26 4.23
N MET A 116 27.24 -8.61 2.96
CA MET A 116 26.61 -7.77 1.95
C MET A 116 25.76 -8.62 1.01
N VAL A 117 24.59 -8.13 0.64
CA VAL A 117 23.74 -8.73 -0.39
C VAL A 117 23.74 -7.84 -1.62
N THR A 118 24.07 -8.41 -2.76
CA THR A 118 24.00 -7.78 -4.08
C THR A 118 23.25 -8.67 -5.06
N TRP A 119 22.85 -8.11 -6.20
CA TRP A 119 22.26 -8.85 -7.29
C TRP A 119 22.57 -8.22 -8.64
N LYS A 120 22.58 -9.05 -9.67
CA LYS A 120 22.65 -8.64 -11.07
C LYS A 120 21.62 -9.43 -11.88
N LYS A 121 21.07 -8.84 -12.95
CA LYS A 121 20.23 -9.61 -13.87
C LYS A 121 21.12 -10.59 -14.63
N VAL A 122 20.61 -11.80 -14.80
CA VAL A 122 21.32 -12.89 -15.49
C VAL A 122 20.73 -13.13 -16.87
N SER A 123 19.41 -12.92 -16.99
CA SER A 123 18.72 -13.02 -18.27
C SER A 123 17.48 -12.13 -18.23
N ALA A 124 17.27 -11.40 -19.32
CA ALA A 124 15.93 -10.91 -19.62
C ALA A 124 15.02 -12.11 -19.93
N ALA A 125 13.80 -12.12 -19.42
CA ALA A 125 12.82 -13.10 -19.90
C ALA A 125 12.65 -12.94 -21.41
N ALA A 126 12.62 -14.06 -22.14
CA ALA A 126 12.15 -14.02 -23.51
C ALA A 126 10.71 -13.51 -23.47
N ARG A 127 10.42 -12.44 -24.21
CA ARG A 127 9.13 -11.75 -24.13
C ARG A 127 7.94 -12.67 -24.43
N ALA A 128 8.18 -13.67 -25.27
CA ALA A 128 7.23 -14.72 -25.63
C ALA A 128 6.96 -15.75 -24.51
N GLU A 129 7.78 -15.78 -23.46
CA GLU A 129 7.61 -16.64 -22.27
C GLU A 129 7.01 -15.90 -21.08
N LEU A 130 6.77 -14.58 -21.20
CA LEU A 130 6.01 -13.86 -20.20
C LEU A 130 4.61 -14.48 -20.14
N PRO A 131 4.09 -14.81 -18.95
CA PRO A 131 2.71 -15.23 -18.82
C PRO A 131 1.83 -14.20 -19.53
N THR A 132 1.16 -14.62 -20.60
CA THR A 132 0.31 -13.75 -21.42
C THR A 132 -0.91 -13.23 -20.64
N GLY A 133 -1.14 -13.74 -19.43
CA GLY A 133 -2.00 -13.12 -18.43
C GLY A 133 -1.18 -12.73 -17.20
N SER A 134 -1.48 -11.58 -16.62
CA SER A 134 -0.91 -11.21 -15.32
C SER A 134 -1.30 -12.28 -14.29
N SER A 135 -0.37 -13.13 -13.90
CA SER A 135 -0.60 -14.28 -13.02
C SER A 135 -0.79 -13.90 -11.54
N GLY A 136 -1.42 -12.76 -11.27
CA GLY A 136 -1.67 -12.26 -9.92
C GLY A 136 -3.15 -12.23 -9.60
N ALA A 137 -3.48 -12.38 -8.32
CA ALA A 137 -4.79 -12.05 -7.80
C ALA A 137 -4.85 -10.55 -7.53
N TYR A 138 -6.02 -9.94 -7.71
CA TYR A 138 -6.23 -8.53 -7.45
C TYR A 138 -7.35 -8.37 -6.47
N PHE A 139 -7.26 -7.33 -5.64
CA PHE A 139 -8.15 -7.09 -4.52
C PHE A 139 -8.57 -5.63 -4.53
N LEU A 140 -9.81 -5.36 -4.15
CA LEU A 140 -10.24 -4.03 -3.77
C LEU A 140 -9.93 -3.81 -2.30
N GLY A 141 -9.27 -2.71 -1.99
CA GLY A 141 -9.16 -2.19 -0.64
C GLY A 141 -9.81 -0.82 -0.59
N GLY A 142 -10.70 -0.59 0.37
CA GLY A 142 -11.34 0.71 0.45
C GLY A 142 -12.12 0.99 1.72
N SER A 143 -12.66 2.21 1.76
CA SER A 143 -13.26 2.80 2.95
C SER A 143 -14.52 2.09 3.47
N TRP A 144 -15.27 1.36 2.63
CA TRP A 144 -16.50 0.65 3.04
C TRP A 144 -16.22 -0.59 3.88
N SER A 145 -15.02 -1.16 3.75
CA SER A 145 -14.63 -2.41 4.38
C SER A 145 -13.48 -2.21 5.37
N GLU A 146 -13.29 -0.97 5.85
CA GLU A 146 -12.16 -0.58 6.70
C GLU A 146 -10.81 -0.99 6.11
N TRP A 147 -10.66 -0.85 4.78
CA TRP A 147 -9.49 -1.25 4.02
C TRP A 147 -9.16 -2.75 4.10
N SER A 148 -10.13 -3.61 4.44
CA SER A 148 -9.97 -5.05 4.20
C SER A 148 -9.96 -5.34 2.70
N LEU A 149 -9.21 -6.38 2.32
CA LEU A 149 -8.99 -6.74 0.91
C LEU A 149 -10.05 -7.73 0.43
N GLU A 150 -10.81 -7.32 -0.59
CA GLU A 150 -11.85 -8.12 -1.23
C GLU A 150 -11.39 -8.58 -2.62
N GLU A 151 -11.31 -9.90 -2.86
CA GLU A 151 -10.78 -10.45 -4.11
C GLU A 151 -11.65 -10.09 -5.33
N MET A 152 -11.01 -9.58 -6.37
CA MET A 152 -11.61 -9.35 -7.68
C MET A 152 -11.63 -10.64 -8.49
N ARG A 153 -12.73 -10.89 -9.21
CA ARG A 153 -12.90 -12.05 -10.07
C ARG A 153 -12.27 -11.79 -11.43
N SER A 154 -11.45 -12.72 -11.91
CA SER A 154 -10.93 -12.65 -13.28
C SER A 154 -12.01 -13.02 -14.30
N ASP A 155 -12.03 -12.30 -15.42
CA ASP A 155 -12.92 -12.63 -16.54
C ASP A 155 -12.23 -13.65 -17.46
N PRO A 156 -12.79 -14.87 -17.64
CA PRO A 156 -12.19 -15.89 -18.49
C PRO A 156 -12.28 -15.57 -20.00
N SER A 157 -13.19 -14.68 -20.39
CA SER A 157 -13.39 -14.25 -21.78
C SER A 157 -12.48 -13.08 -22.18
N THR A 158 -12.05 -12.28 -21.20
CA THR A 158 -11.20 -11.10 -21.41
C THR A 158 -9.95 -11.18 -20.54
N PRO A 159 -8.84 -11.75 -21.04
CA PRO A 159 -7.60 -11.87 -20.28
C PRO A 159 -7.13 -10.52 -19.71
N GLY A 160 -6.79 -10.51 -18.42
CA GLY A 160 -6.33 -9.32 -17.72
C GLY A 160 -7.44 -8.39 -17.22
N LEU A 161 -8.72 -8.71 -17.46
CA LEU A 161 -9.86 -8.03 -16.84
C LEU A 161 -10.20 -8.69 -15.51
N PHE A 162 -10.35 -7.86 -14.48
CA PHE A 162 -10.74 -8.24 -13.14
C PHE A 162 -11.91 -7.36 -12.69
N THR A 163 -12.90 -7.97 -12.04
CA THR A 163 -14.12 -7.29 -11.60
C THR A 163 -14.36 -7.47 -10.11
N GLY A 164 -14.64 -6.38 -9.41
CA GLY A 164 -15.05 -6.37 -8.00
C GLY A 164 -16.29 -5.49 -7.81
N GLU A 165 -16.94 -5.63 -6.66
CA GLU A 165 -18.15 -4.86 -6.34
C GLU A 165 -17.90 -3.93 -5.16
N ILE A 166 -18.48 -2.73 -5.19
CA ILE A 166 -18.49 -1.78 -4.08
C ILE A 166 -19.94 -1.43 -3.79
N GLN A 167 -20.36 -1.55 -2.53
CA GLN A 167 -21.63 -1.01 -2.06
C GLN A 167 -21.37 0.27 -1.26
N LEU A 168 -22.00 1.38 -1.66
CA LEU A 168 -21.76 2.66 -1.01
C LEU A 168 -22.33 2.67 0.43
N PRO A 169 -21.55 3.11 1.42
CA PRO A 169 -22.00 3.24 2.81
C PRO A 169 -23.00 4.40 2.98
N ALA A 170 -23.48 4.61 4.21
CA ALA A 170 -24.50 5.61 4.54
C ALA A 170 -24.14 7.06 4.15
N ILE A 171 -22.85 7.36 4.00
CA ILE A 171 -22.36 8.68 3.56
C ILE A 171 -22.51 8.90 2.05
N GLY A 172 -22.84 7.86 1.26
CA GLY A 172 -23.00 7.96 -0.19
C GLY A 172 -21.68 8.14 -0.95
N ALA A 173 -20.54 7.82 -0.34
CA ALA A 173 -19.24 7.90 -0.99
C ALA A 173 -18.30 6.79 -0.49
N ALA A 174 -17.41 6.35 -1.36
CA ALA A 174 -16.40 5.35 -1.06
C ALA A 174 -15.09 5.66 -1.80
N ASP A 175 -13.98 5.67 -1.06
CA ASP A 175 -12.63 5.68 -1.62
C ASP A 175 -12.09 4.25 -1.75
N PHE A 176 -11.32 3.96 -2.81
CA PHE A 176 -10.75 2.64 -3.07
C PHE A 176 -9.40 2.66 -3.81
N LEU A 177 -8.72 1.52 -3.74
CA LEU A 177 -7.49 1.15 -4.42
C LEU A 177 -7.59 -0.29 -4.94
N VAL A 178 -6.73 -0.65 -5.91
CA VAL A 178 -6.55 -2.04 -6.34
C VAL A 178 -5.22 -2.53 -5.81
N VAL A 179 -5.20 -3.67 -5.13
CA VAL A 179 -4.01 -4.26 -4.52
C VAL A 179 -3.71 -5.59 -5.18
N ARG A 180 -2.46 -5.84 -5.55
CA ARG A 180 -2.05 -7.11 -6.13
C ARG A 180 -1.54 -8.09 -5.08
N ASP A 181 -1.93 -9.35 -5.19
CA ASP A 181 -1.41 -10.49 -4.40
C ASP A 181 -1.44 -10.25 -2.87
N MET A 182 -2.45 -9.51 -2.40
CA MET A 182 -2.61 -9.06 -1.01
C MET A 182 -1.41 -8.29 -0.45
N ASP A 183 -0.63 -7.65 -1.32
CA ASP A 183 0.59 -6.95 -0.98
C ASP A 183 0.38 -5.44 -1.11
N TRP A 184 0.22 -4.74 0.01
CA TRP A 184 0.12 -3.28 0.05
C TRP A 184 1.39 -2.57 -0.46
N SER A 185 2.46 -3.28 -0.83
CA SER A 185 3.55 -2.69 -1.61
C SER A 185 3.28 -2.64 -3.12
N GLN A 186 2.19 -3.25 -3.58
CA GLN A 186 1.81 -3.40 -4.99
C GLN A 186 0.40 -2.84 -5.21
N GLN A 187 0.22 -1.56 -4.93
CA GLN A 187 -1.06 -0.86 -5.07
C GLN A 187 -1.13 -0.15 -6.43
N PHE A 188 -2.30 -0.14 -7.03
CA PHE A 188 -2.66 0.70 -8.16
C PHE A 188 -3.62 1.78 -7.69
N TYR A 189 -3.43 2.99 -8.20
CA TYR A 189 -4.12 4.19 -7.74
C TYR A 189 -4.21 5.22 -8.88
N PRO A 190 -5.12 6.22 -8.79
CA PRO A 190 -5.21 7.24 -9.83
C PRO A 190 -3.99 8.15 -9.82
N ASN A 191 -3.58 8.59 -11.00
CA ASN A 191 -2.62 9.68 -11.10
C ASN A 191 -3.29 11.02 -10.69
N PRO A 192 -2.87 11.68 -9.60
CA PRO A 192 -3.52 12.91 -9.15
C PRO A 192 -3.39 14.08 -10.13
N GLU A 193 -2.43 14.06 -11.05
CA GLU A 193 -2.20 15.13 -12.03
C GLU A 193 -3.11 15.02 -13.26
N THR A 194 -3.54 13.81 -13.60
CA THR A 194 -4.27 13.50 -14.84
C THR A 194 -5.62 12.85 -14.60
N ALA A 195 -5.93 12.43 -13.37
CA ALA A 195 -7.24 11.90 -12.98
C ALA A 195 -8.29 13.03 -12.94
N SER A 196 -8.65 13.54 -14.11
CA SER A 196 -9.97 14.10 -14.30
C SER A 196 -10.97 12.94 -14.45
N LEU A 197 -12.26 13.19 -14.16
CA LEU A 197 -13.34 12.23 -14.41
C LEU A 197 -13.42 11.76 -15.89
N GLU A 198 -12.70 12.43 -16.80
CA GLU A 198 -12.73 12.17 -18.24
C GLU A 198 -11.60 11.23 -18.72
N ASP A 199 -10.55 11.01 -17.93
CA ASP A 199 -9.46 10.06 -18.26
C ASP A 199 -9.22 9.01 -17.15
N PRO A 200 -10.14 8.04 -16.98
CA PRO A 200 -9.99 6.93 -16.04
C PRO A 200 -8.84 5.95 -16.40
N ALA A 201 -8.07 6.21 -17.47
CA ALA A 201 -6.97 5.35 -17.89
C ALA A 201 -5.64 5.67 -17.18
N SER A 202 -5.51 6.79 -16.46
CA SER A 202 -4.25 7.13 -15.79
C SER A 202 -4.08 6.41 -14.46
N VAL A 203 -3.58 5.18 -14.53
CA VAL A 203 -3.30 4.30 -13.38
C VAL A 203 -1.81 4.31 -13.08
N LEU A 204 -1.44 4.69 -11.86
CA LEU A 204 -0.08 4.59 -11.31
C LEU A 204 0.12 3.26 -10.55
N GLY A 205 1.33 3.02 -10.05
CA GLY A 205 1.72 1.75 -9.45
C GLY A 205 2.16 0.70 -10.47
N PRO A 206 2.35 -0.58 -10.08
CA PRO A 206 2.22 -1.07 -8.70
C PRO A 206 3.37 -0.57 -7.82
N ASP A 207 3.05 0.17 -6.76
CA ASP A 207 3.99 0.62 -5.73
C ASP A 207 3.25 0.88 -4.40
N ASP A 208 3.91 1.46 -3.39
CA ASP A 208 3.35 1.81 -2.09
C ASP A 208 2.99 3.28 -1.89
N LEU A 209 3.12 4.11 -2.92
CA LEU A 209 2.85 5.54 -2.83
C LEU A 209 1.34 5.81 -2.82
N GLY A 210 0.53 4.89 -3.37
CA GLY A 210 -0.92 5.08 -3.50
C GLY A 210 -1.64 5.34 -2.18
N TYR A 211 -1.30 4.61 -1.11
CA TYR A 211 -2.03 4.68 0.16
C TYR A 211 -2.04 6.08 0.78
N GLU A 212 -0.95 6.84 0.63
CA GLU A 212 -0.78 8.14 1.26
C GLU A 212 -1.25 9.31 0.38
N PHE A 213 -1.19 9.17 -0.94
CA PHE A 213 -1.27 10.33 -1.84
C PHE A 213 -2.48 10.37 -2.77
N SER A 214 -3.10 9.24 -3.12
CA SER A 214 -4.16 9.26 -4.15
C SER A 214 -5.02 8.00 -4.14
N ARG A 215 -6.34 8.17 -4.28
CA ARG A 215 -7.35 7.10 -4.25
C ARG A 215 -8.45 7.41 -5.25
N TRP A 216 -9.06 6.38 -5.84
CA TRP A 216 -10.30 6.59 -6.60
C TRP A 216 -11.44 6.83 -5.63
N ARG A 217 -12.37 7.70 -6.02
CA ARG A 217 -13.55 8.03 -5.24
C ARG A 217 -14.80 7.81 -6.06
N ILE A 218 -15.75 7.06 -5.51
CA ILE A 218 -17.09 6.87 -6.05
C ILE A 218 -18.07 7.61 -5.16
N GLU A 219 -18.95 8.40 -5.78
CA GLU A 219 -20.04 9.12 -5.10
C GLU A 219 -21.38 8.70 -5.72
N GLY A 220 -22.41 8.57 -4.88
CA GLY A 220 -23.73 8.09 -5.25
C GLY A 220 -24.69 8.13 -4.07
N ARG A 221 -25.78 7.36 -4.14
CA ARG A 221 -26.72 7.22 -3.02
C ARG A 221 -26.26 6.12 -2.07
N PRO A 222 -26.55 6.24 -0.77
CA PRO A 222 -26.37 5.15 0.17
C PRO A 222 -27.01 3.86 -0.34
N GLY A 223 -26.24 2.77 -0.37
CA GLY A 223 -26.68 1.47 -0.85
C GLY A 223 -26.55 1.24 -2.36
N ASP A 224 -26.18 2.25 -3.16
CA ASP A 224 -25.84 2.04 -4.57
C ASP A 224 -24.70 1.03 -4.71
N ARG A 225 -24.78 0.20 -5.75
CA ARG A 225 -23.78 -0.83 -6.05
C ARG A 225 -23.05 -0.52 -7.34
N TYR A 226 -21.73 -0.48 -7.26
CA TYR A 226 -20.85 -0.25 -8.38
C TYR A 226 -20.04 -1.50 -8.70
N SER A 227 -19.96 -1.84 -9.98
CA SER A 227 -19.00 -2.83 -10.48
C SER A 227 -17.74 -2.10 -10.91
N VAL A 228 -16.63 -2.40 -10.24
CA VAL A 228 -15.29 -1.89 -10.57
C VAL A 228 -14.60 -2.88 -11.49
N HIS A 229 -14.08 -2.38 -12.60
CA HIS A 229 -13.36 -3.13 -13.61
C HIS A 229 -11.91 -2.64 -13.67
N PHE A 230 -10.97 -3.55 -13.43
CA PHE A 230 -9.53 -3.32 -13.59
C PHE A 230 -9.02 -4.14 -14.76
N LEU A 231 -8.49 -3.46 -15.78
CA LEU A 231 -7.88 -4.07 -16.96
C LEU A 231 -6.37 -3.85 -16.92
N ARG A 232 -5.60 -4.93 -17.01
CA ARG A 232 -4.15 -4.91 -17.16
C ARG A 232 -3.74 -5.76 -18.35
N SER A 233 -3.06 -5.15 -19.32
CA SER A 233 -2.64 -5.81 -20.56
C SER A 233 -1.21 -5.44 -20.93
N TYR A 234 -0.59 -6.24 -21.79
CA TYR A 234 0.72 -5.96 -22.38
C TYR A 234 0.61 -5.98 -23.90
N ASP A 235 1.22 -5.03 -24.58
CA ASP A 235 1.32 -5.08 -26.04
C ASP A 235 2.42 -6.05 -26.51
N GLU A 236 2.58 -6.23 -27.83
CA GLU A 236 3.63 -7.09 -28.41
C GLU A 236 5.04 -6.60 -28.04
N ALA A 237 5.17 -5.28 -27.88
CA ALA A 237 6.36 -4.63 -27.39
C ALA A 237 6.38 -4.57 -25.86
N GLY A 238 5.64 -5.48 -25.18
CA GLY A 238 5.51 -5.70 -23.73
C GLY A 238 5.46 -4.44 -22.87
N VAL A 239 4.94 -3.35 -23.42
CA VAL A 239 4.59 -2.15 -22.69
C VAL A 239 3.29 -2.46 -21.97
N GLU A 240 3.27 -2.19 -20.68
CA GLU A 240 2.09 -2.39 -19.85
C GLU A 240 1.07 -1.27 -20.09
N SER A 241 -0.19 -1.65 -20.20
CA SER A 241 -1.34 -0.75 -20.14
C SER A 241 -2.28 -1.17 -19.01
N ARG A 242 -2.84 -0.16 -18.34
CA ARG A 242 -3.70 -0.33 -17.16
C ARG A 242 -4.89 0.60 -17.27
N ARG A 243 -6.04 0.17 -16.82
CA ARG A 243 -7.27 0.98 -16.77
C ARG A 243 -8.14 0.55 -15.61
N VAL A 244 -8.72 1.51 -14.90
CA VAL A 244 -9.74 1.26 -13.87
C VAL A 244 -10.99 2.05 -14.24
N THR A 245 -12.13 1.37 -14.31
CA THR A 245 -13.44 1.99 -14.56
C THR A 245 -14.47 1.43 -13.60
N TRP A 246 -15.56 2.13 -13.36
CA TRP A 246 -16.67 1.63 -12.54
C TRP A 246 -18.02 2.05 -13.12
N GLU A 247 -19.02 1.20 -12.93
CA GLU A 247 -20.38 1.44 -13.42
C GLU A 247 -21.42 1.07 -12.36
N LEU A 248 -22.51 1.85 -12.31
CA LEU A 248 -23.64 1.58 -11.41
C LEU A 248 -24.40 0.34 -11.92
N GLN A 249 -24.53 -0.68 -11.08
CA GLN A 249 -25.21 -1.95 -11.41
C GLN A 249 -26.73 -1.94 -11.15
N GLY A 250 -27.24 -0.85 -10.58
CA GLY A 250 -28.66 -0.62 -10.34
C GLY A 250 -28.91 0.05 -8.99
N GLU A 251 -29.95 0.89 -8.94
CA GLU A 251 -30.44 1.46 -7.68
C GLU A 251 -31.10 0.34 -6.86
N VAL A 252 -30.57 0.04 -5.67
CA VAL A 252 -31.37 -0.72 -4.69
C VAL A 252 -32.49 0.22 -4.27
N GLY A 253 -33.67 0.02 -4.88
CA GLY A 253 -34.85 0.83 -4.64
C GLY A 253 -35.04 1.07 -3.15
N ALA A 254 -35.10 2.35 -2.79
CA ALA A 254 -35.37 2.82 -1.44
C ALA A 254 -36.59 2.05 -0.89
N LEU A 255 -36.34 1.10 0.03
CA LEU A 255 -37.40 0.51 0.82
C LEU A 255 -37.87 1.57 1.82
N ALA A 256 -38.93 2.26 1.42
CA ALA A 256 -40.01 2.78 2.24
C ALA A 256 -39.64 3.68 3.42
N ASP A 257 -39.37 4.95 3.12
CA ASP A 257 -39.64 6.06 4.04
C ASP A 257 -40.88 6.82 3.55
N ALA A 258 -42.08 6.27 3.82
CA ALA A 258 -43.36 7.00 3.82
C ALA A 258 -44.53 6.12 4.32
N ALA A 259 -44.46 5.64 5.56
CA ALA A 259 -45.66 5.19 6.27
C ALA A 259 -45.53 5.43 7.78
N THR A 260 -45.33 6.69 8.18
CA THR A 260 -45.64 7.15 9.53
C THR A 260 -46.67 8.27 9.42
N GLN A 261 -47.92 7.86 9.25
CA GLN A 261 -49.08 8.67 9.53
C GLN A 261 -49.16 8.82 11.06
N PRO A 262 -49.13 10.03 11.65
CA PRO A 262 -49.23 10.16 13.09
C PRO A 262 -50.65 9.73 13.53
N PRO A 263 -50.79 8.91 14.59
CA PRO A 263 -52.10 8.62 15.13
C PRO A 263 -52.68 9.89 15.75
N ALA A 264 -53.96 10.13 15.47
CA ALA A 264 -54.76 11.19 16.04
C ALA A 264 -54.68 11.15 17.57
N ALA A 265 -54.34 12.30 18.16
CA ALA A 265 -54.35 12.50 19.60
C ALA A 265 -55.80 12.41 20.11
N GLU A 266 -56.14 11.29 20.75
CA GLU A 266 -57.32 11.14 21.57
C GLU A 266 -56.97 11.58 23.00
N ALA A 267 -57.71 12.58 23.47
CA ALA A 267 -57.56 13.18 24.78
C ALA A 267 -58.09 12.25 25.87
N ALA A 268 -57.28 11.96 26.89
CA ALA A 268 -57.77 11.58 28.21
C ALA A 268 -56.71 11.85 29.30
N GLU A 269 -57.09 12.77 30.17
CA GLU A 269 -56.62 13.14 31.51
C GLU A 269 -55.63 12.21 32.25
N GLN A 270 -54.58 12.82 32.80
CA GLN A 270 -53.99 12.42 34.09
C GLN A 270 -54.14 13.56 35.10
N PRO A 271 -54.49 13.28 36.37
CA PRO A 271 -54.43 14.27 37.43
C PRO A 271 -53.03 14.39 38.05
N THR A 272 -52.82 15.61 38.51
CA THR A 272 -51.74 16.28 39.24
C THR A 272 -51.22 15.65 40.53
N ALA A 273 -50.06 16.21 40.96
CA ALA A 273 -49.47 16.32 42.31
C ALA A 273 -48.34 15.30 42.58
N THR A 274 -47.19 15.60 43.21
CA THR A 274 -46.71 16.74 44.02
C THR A 274 -45.21 16.44 44.29
N GLU A 275 -44.27 17.34 43.99
CA GLU A 275 -43.64 18.31 44.90
C GLU A 275 -42.25 17.88 45.41
N ALA A 276 -41.38 18.88 45.52
CA ALA A 276 -39.95 18.85 45.72
C ALA A 276 -39.52 18.70 47.20
N ALA A 277 -38.25 18.31 47.43
CA ALA A 277 -37.36 18.95 48.41
C ALA A 277 -35.94 18.34 48.39
N ALA A 278 -34.98 19.14 47.90
CA ALA A 278 -33.78 19.67 48.57
C ALA A 278 -32.90 18.83 49.56
N PRO A 279 -31.61 19.23 49.75
CA PRO A 279 -30.46 18.35 50.03
C PRO A 279 -29.80 18.58 51.42
N ALA A 280 -28.77 17.77 51.78
CA ALA A 280 -27.54 18.21 52.49
C ALA A 280 -26.68 17.03 53.01
N GLY A 281 -25.35 17.24 53.06
CA GLY A 281 -24.40 16.63 54.01
C GLY A 281 -23.62 15.43 53.47
N ALA A 282 -22.38 15.61 53.02
CA ALA A 282 -21.12 15.61 53.81
C ALA A 282 -20.70 14.19 54.24
N ASP A 283 -19.57 13.68 53.72
CA ASP A 283 -18.35 13.48 54.53
C ASP A 283 -17.15 13.01 53.69
N VAL A 284 -15.97 13.40 54.17
CA VAL A 284 -14.60 13.13 53.68
C VAL A 284 -14.00 12.00 54.55
N PRO A 285 -13.13 11.11 54.02
CA PRO A 285 -11.70 11.13 54.41
C PRO A 285 -10.75 10.79 53.23
N GLU A 286 -9.67 11.53 52.93
CA GLU A 286 -8.29 11.41 53.49
C GLU A 286 -7.92 9.95 53.81
N GLU A 287 -7.01 9.23 53.14
CA GLU A 287 -5.56 9.38 52.84
C GLU A 287 -5.09 7.93 52.41
N PRO A 288 -3.82 7.59 52.12
CA PRO A 288 -2.63 8.40 51.84
C PRO A 288 -1.85 7.96 50.58
N HIS A 289 -0.85 8.80 50.28
CA HIS A 289 0.41 8.54 49.57
C HIS A 289 0.96 7.12 49.67
N ASP A 290 1.47 6.61 48.53
CA ASP A 290 2.73 5.88 48.54
C ASP A 290 3.56 6.25 47.29
N SER A 291 4.84 6.51 47.55
CA SER A 291 5.84 6.96 46.61
C SER A 291 7.13 6.27 46.99
N ASP A 292 7.61 5.34 46.15
CA ASP A 292 9.03 5.14 45.78
C ASP A 292 9.22 3.79 45.06
N GLN A 293 9.67 3.84 43.81
CA GLN A 293 10.95 3.30 43.30
C GLN A 293 11.01 3.32 41.77
#